data_AF-A0A7Y3UX60-F1
#
_entry.id   AF-A0A7Y3UX60-F1
#
_cell.length_a   1.000
_cell.length_b   1.000
_cell.length_c   1.000
_cell.angle_alpha   90.00
_cell.angle_beta   90.00
_cell.angle_gamma   90.00
#
_symmetry.space_group_name_H-M   'P 1'
#
loop_
_entity.id
_entity.type
_entity.pdbx_description
1 polymer ?
#
loop_
_entity_poly.entity_id
_entity_poly.type
_entity_poly.pdbx_seq_one_letter_code
_entity_poly.pdbx_strand_id
1 'polypeptide(L)'
;MKETLTAVARKLLSPSTRYEMRLLASKTREMMARACFWRWEVARFRPQQESPYEILYIGRKQQREMAKLLIGGKGQGSASIVEGANATAPANHVVVISEMPTSGALSVPHYLSAVVPLGRPLDDITARYDSELRRSIRKNRPLYHMRQALSDDEISMADRDLLRPYATARQGIHAAQFPTEEVFRIAKSVGRLDLIMLGDEVIGCHLGCEVVRGGKRYWSTLRFGYCEAVFSDAKKLREVNSITTFMALEWALEQGFDYYDIGLCLARPDDGLLKWKRRRGGDIDSLGNHAYLFVRLPKTGTAKFLWDTPMFAVEGDKLTLHLGLPDGPSDEEVASRYHEMVFGGLHKIYLYGGNGAGEPFVETLRSRYASQQSPPTMERVTCN
;
A
#
# COMPACT_ATOMS: atom_id res chain seq x y z
N MET A 1 -36.00 11.46 -2.40
CA MET A 1 -35.84 10.79 -1.09
C MET A 1 -34.38 10.52 -0.72
N LYS A 2 -33.58 9.79 -1.53
CA LYS A 2 -32.14 9.58 -1.27
C LYS A 2 -31.31 10.87 -1.23
N GLU A 3 -31.55 11.80 -2.15
CA GLU A 3 -30.84 13.09 -2.19
C GLU A 3 -31.16 13.96 -0.98
N THR A 4 -32.44 14.00 -0.59
CA THR A 4 -32.93 14.71 0.59
C THR A 4 -32.31 14.18 1.88
N LEU A 5 -32.26 12.85 2.04
CA LEU A 5 -31.59 12.19 3.18
C LEU A 5 -30.08 12.46 3.18
N THR A 6 -29.45 12.49 2.00
CA THR A 6 -28.01 12.79 1.86
C THR A 6 -27.70 14.24 2.25
N ALA A 7 -28.54 15.20 1.85
CA ALA A 7 -28.41 16.60 2.20
C ALA A 7 -28.60 16.83 3.71
N VAL A 8 -29.60 16.19 4.32
CA VAL A 8 -29.85 16.24 5.77
C VAL A 8 -28.68 15.63 6.55
N ALA A 9 -28.18 14.46 6.13
CA ALA A 9 -27.00 13.84 6.74
C ALA A 9 -25.75 14.72 6.65
N ARG A 10 -25.54 15.44 5.53
CA ARG A 10 -24.42 16.40 5.40
C ARG A 10 -24.53 17.59 6.37
N LYS A 11 -25.75 17.99 6.72
CA LYS A 11 -26.02 19.11 7.64
C LYS A 11 -25.89 18.72 9.12
N LEU A 12 -26.28 17.48 9.47
CA LEU A 12 -26.35 17.03 10.86
C LEU A 12 -25.09 16.27 11.32
N LEU A 13 -24.31 15.70 10.40
CA LEU A 13 -23.14 14.87 10.74
C LEU A 13 -21.85 15.53 10.25
N SER A 14 -20.87 15.60 11.15
CA SER A 14 -19.52 16.05 10.81
C SER A 14 -18.94 15.19 9.67
N PRO A 15 -18.02 15.73 8.84
CA PRO A 15 -17.30 14.94 7.84
C PRO A 15 -16.66 13.68 8.41
N SER A 16 -16.05 13.78 9.61
CA SER A 16 -15.45 12.64 10.31
C SER A 16 -16.49 11.57 10.68
N THR A 17 -17.63 11.97 11.24
CA THR A 17 -18.69 11.02 11.59
C THR A 17 -19.25 10.31 10.36
N ARG A 18 -19.40 11.03 9.24
CA ARG A 18 -19.82 10.45 7.96
C ARG A 18 -18.79 9.46 7.42
N TYR A 19 -17.51 9.74 7.58
CA TYR A 19 -16.43 8.82 7.23
C TYR A 19 -16.52 7.53 8.06
N GLU A 20 -16.60 7.65 9.39
CA GLU A 20 -16.69 6.48 10.29
C GLU A 20 -17.94 5.62 10.00
N MET A 21 -19.09 6.24 9.70
CA MET A 21 -20.29 5.50 9.31
C MET A 21 -20.11 4.71 8.02
N ARG A 22 -19.44 5.29 7.01
CA ARG A 22 -19.12 4.58 5.75
C ARG A 22 -18.15 3.43 6.01
N LEU A 23 -17.17 3.65 6.88
CA LEU A 23 -16.21 2.64 7.29
C LEU A 23 -16.90 1.45 7.97
N LEU A 24 -17.78 1.73 8.93
CA LEU A 24 -18.59 0.72 9.62
C LEU A 24 -19.48 -0.05 8.64
N ALA A 25 -20.18 0.65 7.74
CA ALA A 25 -21.02 0.00 6.74
C ALA A 25 -20.22 -0.91 5.80
N SER A 26 -19.01 -0.50 5.40
CA SER A 26 -18.09 -1.32 4.61
C SER A 26 -17.65 -2.57 5.40
N LYS A 27 -17.26 -2.39 6.67
CA LYS A 27 -16.87 -3.48 7.57
C LYS A 27 -17.99 -4.50 7.74
N THR A 28 -19.21 -4.05 8.01
CA THR A 28 -20.37 -4.93 8.17
C THR A 28 -20.68 -5.70 6.90
N ARG A 29 -20.65 -5.03 5.74
CA ARG A 29 -20.86 -5.69 4.44
C ARG A 29 -19.83 -6.79 4.20
N GLU A 30 -18.57 -6.51 4.48
CA GLU A 30 -17.49 -7.47 4.31
C GLU A 30 -17.64 -8.65 5.29
N MET A 31 -17.98 -8.39 6.56
CA MET A 31 -18.26 -9.44 7.55
C MET A 31 -19.43 -10.33 7.12
N MET A 32 -20.56 -9.76 6.66
CA MET A 32 -21.69 -10.52 6.14
C MET A 32 -21.28 -11.38 4.93
N ALA A 33 -20.49 -10.81 4.02
CA ALA A 33 -20.05 -11.52 2.83
C ALA A 33 -19.11 -12.69 3.15
N ARG A 34 -18.33 -12.60 4.24
CA ARG A 34 -17.50 -13.71 4.74
C ARG A 34 -18.32 -14.79 5.44
N ALA A 35 -19.39 -14.43 6.15
CA ALA A 35 -20.29 -15.37 6.83
C ALA A 35 -21.07 -16.29 5.86
N CYS A 36 -21.08 -15.99 4.55
CA CYS A 36 -21.69 -16.83 3.52
C CYS A 36 -20.82 -18.06 3.20
N PHE A 37 -20.67 -18.99 4.14
CA PHE A 37 -19.78 -20.17 4.02
C PHE A 37 -20.08 -21.05 2.79
N TRP A 38 -21.31 -21.05 2.29
CA TRP A 38 -21.69 -21.77 1.06
C TRP A 38 -21.05 -21.19 -0.23
N ARG A 39 -20.43 -20.01 -0.15
CA ARG A 39 -19.65 -19.40 -1.25
C ARG A 39 -18.16 -19.70 -1.16
N TRP A 40 -17.74 -20.46 -0.15
CA TRP A 40 -16.34 -20.75 0.08
C TRP A 40 -15.89 -21.97 -0.71
N GLU A 41 -14.62 -21.94 -1.11
CA GLU A 41 -13.89 -23.05 -1.67
C GLU A 41 -12.72 -23.41 -0.77
N VAL A 42 -12.25 -24.65 -0.92
CA VAL A 42 -10.96 -25.09 -0.42
C VAL A 42 -10.07 -25.30 -1.64
N ALA A 43 -8.98 -24.55 -1.73
CA ALA A 43 -8.05 -24.61 -2.84
C ALA A 43 -6.62 -24.79 -2.35
N ARG A 44 -5.79 -25.46 -3.15
CA ARG A 44 -4.37 -25.65 -2.88
C ARG A 44 -3.53 -25.11 -4.03
N PHE A 45 -2.49 -24.36 -3.70
CA PHE A 45 -1.54 -23.84 -4.69
C PHE A 45 -0.16 -23.67 -4.06
N ARG A 46 0.87 -23.51 -4.91
CA ARG A 46 2.21 -23.17 -4.45
C ARG A 46 2.58 -21.74 -4.83
N PRO A 47 3.32 -21.01 -3.98
CA PRO A 47 3.79 -19.67 -4.33
C PRO A 47 4.70 -19.70 -5.57
N GLN A 48 5.50 -20.75 -5.73
CA GLN A 48 6.43 -20.98 -6.84
C GLN A 48 6.54 -22.48 -7.14
N GLN A 49 6.96 -22.86 -8.35
CA GLN A 49 7.00 -24.26 -8.82
C GLN A 49 7.83 -25.18 -7.90
N GLU A 50 8.99 -24.69 -7.43
CA GLU A 50 9.90 -25.44 -6.55
C GLU A 50 9.71 -25.10 -5.06
N SER A 51 8.64 -24.39 -4.70
CA SER A 51 8.42 -24.01 -3.30
C SER A 51 8.16 -25.24 -2.42
N PRO A 52 8.83 -25.35 -1.25
CA PRO A 52 8.56 -26.42 -0.29
C PRO A 52 7.26 -26.18 0.50
N TYR A 53 6.61 -25.02 0.30
CA TYR A 53 5.36 -24.64 0.94
C TYR A 53 4.16 -24.89 0.03
N GLU A 54 3.15 -25.58 0.56
CA GLU A 54 1.81 -25.63 0.01
C GLU A 54 0.91 -24.63 0.74
N ILE A 55 0.15 -23.87 -0.02
CA ILE A 55 -0.86 -22.96 0.51
C ILE A 55 -2.21 -23.65 0.46
N LEU A 56 -2.84 -23.83 1.63
CA LEU A 56 -4.23 -24.23 1.77
C LEU A 56 -5.09 -22.97 1.95
N TYR A 57 -5.83 -22.60 0.91
CA TYR A 57 -6.75 -21.48 0.92
C TYR A 57 -8.18 -21.93 1.23
N ILE A 58 -8.85 -21.22 2.15
CA ILE A 58 -10.23 -21.48 2.57
C ILE A 58 -11.00 -20.15 2.56
N GLY A 59 -11.83 -19.95 1.53
CA GLY A 59 -12.56 -18.69 1.36
C GLY A 59 -13.24 -18.55 0.00
N ARG A 60 -13.71 -17.35 -0.34
CA ARG A 60 -14.40 -17.04 -1.59
C ARG A 60 -13.41 -17.02 -2.76
N LYS A 61 -13.76 -17.66 -3.88
CA LYS A 61 -12.95 -17.71 -5.11
C LYS A 61 -12.32 -16.37 -5.54
N GLN A 62 -13.07 -15.27 -5.44
CA GLN A 62 -12.59 -13.92 -5.79
C GLN A 62 -11.45 -13.40 -4.90
N GLN A 63 -11.35 -13.85 -3.65
CA GLN A 63 -10.29 -13.46 -2.71
C GLN A 63 -9.05 -14.36 -2.79
N ARG A 64 -9.14 -15.51 -3.48
CA ARG A 64 -7.98 -16.37 -3.73
C ARG A 64 -6.89 -15.66 -4.52
N GLU A 65 -7.26 -14.86 -5.51
CA GLU A 65 -6.29 -14.09 -6.30
C GLU A 65 -5.61 -13.00 -5.44
N MET A 66 -6.33 -12.41 -4.49
CA MET A 66 -5.71 -11.52 -3.49
C MET A 66 -4.73 -12.28 -2.58
N ALA A 67 -5.10 -13.47 -2.10
CA ALA A 67 -4.21 -14.31 -1.29
C ALA A 67 -2.91 -14.66 -2.03
N LYS A 68 -3.05 -15.04 -3.30
CA LYS A 68 -1.96 -15.27 -4.24
C LYS A 68 -1.06 -14.04 -4.42
N LEU A 69 -1.65 -12.86 -4.59
CA LEU A 69 -0.89 -11.60 -4.72
C LEU A 69 -0.11 -11.22 -3.45
N LEU A 70 -0.69 -11.43 -2.27
CA LEU A 70 -0.03 -11.10 -1.00
C LEU A 70 1.11 -12.07 -0.67
N ILE A 71 1.01 -13.34 -1.09
CA ILE A 71 2.00 -14.40 -0.79
C ILE A 71 2.96 -14.67 -1.94
N GLY A 72 2.74 -14.08 -3.12
CA GLY A 72 3.71 -14.08 -4.20
C GLY A 72 5.00 -13.41 -3.71
N GLY A 73 5.96 -14.24 -3.28
CA GLY A 73 7.29 -13.84 -2.82
C GLY A 73 8.16 -13.30 -3.95
N LYS A 74 9.48 -13.24 -3.73
CA LYS A 74 10.45 -12.74 -4.72
C LYS A 74 10.23 -13.34 -6.11
N GLY A 75 9.71 -12.53 -7.01
CA GLY A 75 9.56 -12.80 -8.43
C GLY A 75 9.10 -11.52 -9.12
N GLN A 76 9.83 -11.10 -10.15
CA GLN A 76 9.34 -10.10 -11.09
C GLN A 76 7.94 -10.51 -11.57
N GLY A 77 7.08 -9.53 -11.84
CA GLY A 77 5.66 -9.74 -12.10
C GLY A 77 5.38 -11.00 -12.92
N SER A 78 4.35 -11.76 -12.51
CA SER A 78 3.90 -13.00 -13.16
C SER A 78 4.80 -14.24 -13.08
N ALA A 79 5.63 -14.41 -12.03
CA ALA A 79 6.07 -15.76 -11.67
C ALA A 79 4.83 -16.61 -11.38
N SER A 80 4.55 -17.55 -12.28
CA SER A 80 3.29 -18.30 -12.36
C SER A 80 3.06 -19.13 -11.10
N ILE A 81 2.06 -18.73 -10.31
CA ILE A 81 1.53 -19.56 -9.24
C ILE A 81 1.04 -20.86 -9.86
N VAL A 82 1.65 -21.97 -9.48
CA VAL A 82 1.33 -23.28 -10.03
C VAL A 82 0.16 -23.87 -9.24
N GLU A 83 -0.92 -24.19 -9.94
CA GLU A 83 -2.02 -24.95 -9.36
C GLU A 83 -1.52 -26.32 -8.92
N GLY A 84 -1.93 -26.77 -7.72
CA GLY A 84 -1.33 -27.91 -7.03
C GLY A 84 -1.29 -29.24 -7.80
N ALA A 85 -2.05 -29.37 -8.89
CA ALA A 85 -2.08 -30.56 -9.74
C ALA A 85 -0.81 -30.77 -10.60
N ASN A 86 -0.01 -29.71 -10.85
CA ASN A 86 1.17 -29.77 -11.73
C ASN A 86 2.52 -29.77 -10.97
N ALA A 87 2.50 -29.97 -9.65
CA ALA A 87 3.71 -29.93 -8.84
C ALA A 87 4.38 -31.32 -8.75
N THR A 88 5.68 -31.39 -9.05
CA THR A 88 6.45 -32.63 -9.21
C THR A 88 7.00 -33.24 -7.92
N ALA A 89 7.02 -32.51 -6.79
CA ALA A 89 7.55 -32.97 -5.51
C ALA A 89 6.55 -32.74 -4.36
N PRO A 90 6.45 -33.61 -3.33
CA PRO A 90 5.56 -33.40 -2.17
C PRO A 90 5.94 -32.13 -1.38
N ALA A 91 4.94 -31.38 -0.91
CA ALA A 91 5.17 -30.21 -0.06
C ALA A 91 5.25 -30.66 1.41
N ASN A 92 6.31 -30.23 2.10
CA ASN A 92 6.56 -30.63 3.50
C ASN A 92 5.97 -29.65 4.51
N HIS A 93 5.57 -28.46 4.07
CA HIS A 93 5.08 -27.39 4.93
C HIS A 93 3.76 -26.82 4.39
N VAL A 94 2.76 -26.69 5.26
CA VAL A 94 1.44 -26.16 4.91
C VAL A 94 1.21 -24.82 5.59
N VAL A 95 0.96 -23.80 4.78
CA VAL A 95 0.47 -22.48 5.23
C VAL A 95 -1.03 -22.46 5.01
N VAL A 96 -1.81 -22.05 6.02
CA VAL A 96 -3.26 -21.94 5.88
C VAL A 96 -3.66 -20.48 5.77
N ILE A 97 -4.43 -20.16 4.74
CA ILE A 97 -5.02 -18.84 4.56
C ILE A 97 -6.53 -18.98 4.64
N SER A 98 -7.16 -18.18 5.50
CA SER A 98 -8.61 -18.14 5.60
C SER A 98 -9.14 -16.72 5.55
N GLU A 99 -10.38 -16.57 5.08
CA GLU A 99 -11.11 -15.32 5.23
C GLU A 99 -11.72 -15.12 6.63
N MET A 100 -11.77 -16.16 7.47
CA MET A 100 -12.14 -16.05 8.88
C MET A 100 -10.93 -16.17 9.81
N PRO A 101 -10.97 -15.49 10.97
CA PRO A 101 -9.92 -15.59 11.96
C PRO A 101 -9.81 -17.03 12.46
N THR A 102 -8.58 -17.52 12.56
CA THR A 102 -8.26 -18.79 13.20
C THR A 102 -7.21 -18.55 14.28
N SER A 103 -7.19 -19.40 15.31
CA SER A 103 -6.25 -19.24 16.41
C SER A 103 -4.80 -19.26 15.91
N GLY A 104 -4.00 -18.27 16.33
CA GLY A 104 -2.60 -18.12 15.95
C GLY A 104 -2.36 -17.65 14.51
N ALA A 105 -3.39 -17.23 13.78
CA ALA A 105 -3.22 -16.65 12.46
C ALA A 105 -2.91 -15.15 12.51
N LEU A 106 -2.02 -14.70 11.64
CA LEU A 106 -1.73 -13.30 11.39
C LEU A 106 -2.91 -12.65 10.66
N SER A 107 -3.35 -11.47 11.11
CA SER A 107 -4.36 -10.67 10.39
C SER A 107 -3.67 -9.81 9.33
N VAL A 108 -3.50 -10.35 8.13
CA VAL A 108 -2.75 -9.71 7.04
C VAL A 108 -3.69 -8.77 6.26
N PRO A 109 -3.47 -7.44 6.27
CA PRO A 109 -4.29 -6.52 5.49
C PRO A 109 -4.13 -6.75 3.99
N HIS A 110 -5.11 -6.39 3.17
CA HIS A 110 -4.97 -6.43 1.70
C HIS A 110 -4.17 -5.22 1.20
N TYR A 111 -4.45 -4.06 1.76
CA TYR A 111 -3.88 -2.78 1.33
C TYR A 111 -3.48 -1.94 2.53
N LEU A 112 -2.44 -1.14 2.31
CA LEU A 112 -1.96 -0.11 3.21
C LEU A 112 -1.77 1.18 2.43
N SER A 113 -1.74 2.30 3.14
CA SER A 113 -1.44 3.62 2.60
C SER A 113 -0.14 4.15 3.17
N ALA A 114 0.53 5.02 2.40
CA ALA A 114 1.68 5.77 2.90
C ALA A 114 1.25 7.21 3.16
N VAL A 115 1.33 7.61 4.43
CA VAL A 115 0.80 8.87 4.94
C VAL A 115 1.94 9.73 5.46
N VAL A 116 2.02 10.98 5.00
CA VAL A 116 3.04 11.93 5.43
C VAL A 116 2.40 12.95 6.38
N PRO A 117 2.84 13.05 7.65
CA PRO A 117 2.42 14.12 8.55
C PRO A 117 2.93 15.49 8.07
N LEU A 118 2.02 16.46 7.96
CA LEU A 118 2.27 17.80 7.41
C LEU A 118 2.39 18.89 8.50
N GLY A 119 2.24 18.57 9.79
CA GLY A 119 2.34 19.53 10.89
C GLY A 119 3.75 20.09 11.18
N ARG A 120 4.61 20.19 10.17
CA ARG A 120 6.03 20.61 10.26
C ARG A 120 6.50 21.26 8.95
N PRO A 121 7.58 22.05 8.97
CA PRO A 121 8.15 22.67 7.77
C PRO A 121 8.48 21.67 6.65
N LEU A 122 8.37 22.11 5.40
CA LEU A 122 8.67 21.29 4.22
C LEU A 122 10.09 20.70 4.23
N ASP A 123 11.07 21.47 4.71
CA ASP A 123 12.45 21.01 4.84
C ASP A 123 12.58 19.82 5.80
N ASP A 124 11.84 19.83 6.92
CA ASP A 124 11.83 18.71 7.88
C ASP A 124 11.13 17.47 7.30
N ILE A 125 10.10 17.67 6.49
CA ILE A 125 9.42 16.58 5.76
C ILE A 125 10.40 15.94 4.77
N THR A 126 11.03 16.76 3.93
CA THR A 126 11.92 16.27 2.86
C THR A 126 13.27 15.77 3.38
N ALA A 127 13.70 16.16 4.58
CA ALA A 127 14.87 15.58 5.24
C ALA A 127 14.73 14.07 5.48
N ARG A 128 13.50 13.56 5.58
CA ARG A 128 13.21 12.11 5.71
C ARG A 128 13.15 11.39 4.37
N TYR A 129 13.26 12.10 3.26
CA TYR A 129 13.27 11.47 1.95
C TYR A 129 14.59 10.76 1.72
N ASP A 130 14.54 9.72 0.91
CA ASP A 130 15.72 9.14 0.30
C ASP A 130 16.58 10.22 -0.39
N SER A 131 17.91 10.12 -0.26
CA SER A 131 18.84 11.19 -0.66
C SER A 131 18.84 11.43 -2.17
N GLU A 132 18.73 10.37 -2.97
CA GLU A 132 18.61 10.47 -4.43
C GLU A 132 17.28 11.11 -4.83
N LEU A 133 16.18 10.74 -4.17
CA LEU A 133 14.87 11.34 -4.40
C LEU A 133 14.91 12.84 -4.10
N ARG A 134 15.45 13.23 -2.94
CA ARG A 134 15.59 14.65 -2.55
C ARG A 134 16.42 15.43 -3.56
N ARG A 135 17.55 14.87 -4.02
CA ARG A 135 18.40 15.51 -5.05
C ARG A 135 17.66 15.68 -6.37
N SER A 136 16.92 14.66 -6.80
CA SER A 136 16.12 14.70 -8.03
C SER A 136 15.01 15.74 -7.93
N ILE A 137 14.28 15.80 -6.81
CA ILE A 137 13.23 16.80 -6.58
C ILE A 137 13.82 18.21 -6.66
N ARG A 138 14.90 18.49 -5.93
CA ARG A 138 15.54 19.82 -5.94
C ARG A 138 15.98 20.25 -7.34
N LYS A 139 16.51 19.32 -8.15
CA LYS A 139 16.94 19.60 -9.51
C LYS A 139 15.75 19.95 -10.42
N ASN A 140 14.68 19.17 -10.31
CA ASN A 140 13.62 19.18 -11.32
C ASN A 140 12.44 20.08 -10.94
N ARG A 141 12.16 20.29 -9.65
CA ARG A 141 11.00 21.06 -9.17
C ARG A 141 10.82 22.45 -9.83
N PRO A 142 11.87 23.25 -10.10
CA PRO A 142 11.71 24.54 -10.77
C PRO A 142 11.19 24.47 -12.21
N LEU A 143 11.31 23.30 -12.86
CA LEU A 143 10.88 23.09 -14.25
C LEU A 143 9.38 22.79 -14.37
N TYR A 144 8.76 22.34 -13.28
CA TYR A 144 7.38 21.90 -13.27
C TYR A 144 6.51 22.86 -12.45
N HIS A 145 5.28 23.03 -12.87
CA HIS A 145 4.26 23.70 -12.07
C HIS A 145 2.94 22.96 -12.11
N MET A 146 2.08 23.27 -11.15
CA MET A 146 0.79 22.63 -10.96
C MET A 146 -0.32 23.69 -11.02
N ARG A 147 -1.36 23.41 -11.80
CA ARG A 147 -2.53 24.29 -11.93
C ARG A 147 -3.81 23.47 -11.83
N GLN A 148 -4.81 23.99 -11.13
CA GLN A 148 -6.13 23.36 -11.09
C GLN A 148 -6.80 23.39 -12.47
N ALA A 149 -7.37 22.26 -12.88
CA ALA A 149 -8.35 22.20 -13.97
C ALA A 149 -9.69 22.73 -13.46
N LEU A 150 -10.21 23.79 -14.10
CA LEU A 150 -11.44 24.46 -13.68
C LEU A 150 -12.58 24.25 -14.68
N SER A 151 -12.26 24.12 -15.96
CA SER A 151 -13.28 23.93 -17.00
C SER A 151 -13.60 22.45 -17.24
N ASP A 152 -14.80 22.20 -17.74
CA ASP A 152 -15.26 20.87 -18.14
C ASP A 152 -14.37 20.29 -19.25
N ASP A 153 -13.89 21.13 -20.16
CA ASP A 153 -12.99 20.73 -21.24
C ASP A 153 -11.65 20.24 -20.70
N GLU A 154 -11.07 20.94 -19.72
CA GLU A 154 -9.81 20.55 -19.08
C GLU A 154 -9.96 19.23 -18.29
N ILE A 155 -11.06 19.09 -17.54
CA ILE A 155 -11.35 17.87 -16.78
C ILE A 155 -11.59 16.70 -17.74
N SER A 156 -12.33 16.92 -18.83
CA SER A 156 -12.58 15.92 -19.86
C SER A 156 -11.29 15.48 -20.55
N MET A 157 -10.40 16.44 -20.89
CA MET A 157 -9.09 16.16 -21.47
C MET A 157 -8.24 15.33 -20.50
N ALA A 158 -8.18 15.72 -19.23
CA ALA A 158 -7.41 14.98 -18.24
C ALA A 158 -7.92 13.55 -18.03
N ASP A 159 -9.25 13.34 -18.01
CA ASP A 159 -9.83 12.00 -17.92
C ASP A 159 -9.49 11.14 -19.15
N ARG A 160 -9.75 11.67 -20.35
CA ARG A 160 -9.61 10.95 -21.62
C ARG A 160 -8.16 10.69 -22.01
N ASP A 161 -7.30 11.69 -21.84
CA ASP A 161 -5.95 11.70 -22.45
C ASP A 161 -4.85 11.37 -21.43
N LEU A 162 -5.11 11.49 -20.12
CA LEU A 162 -4.10 11.32 -19.07
C LEU A 162 -4.45 10.20 -18.08
N LEU A 163 -5.61 10.26 -17.43
CA LEU A 163 -6.01 9.31 -16.37
C LEU A 163 -6.27 7.92 -16.94
N ARG A 164 -7.20 7.81 -17.91
CA ARG A 164 -7.62 6.52 -18.47
C ARG A 164 -6.48 5.80 -19.21
N PRO A 165 -5.73 6.45 -20.12
CA PRO A 165 -4.67 5.77 -20.87
C PRO A 165 -3.55 5.29 -19.95
N TYR A 166 -3.13 6.13 -19.00
CA TYR A 166 -2.10 5.73 -18.04
C TYR A 166 -2.55 4.58 -17.13
N ALA A 167 -3.80 4.60 -16.65
CA ALA A 167 -4.34 3.50 -15.85
C ALA A 167 -4.34 2.17 -16.63
N THR A 168 -4.76 2.21 -17.90
CA THR A 168 -4.74 1.05 -18.80
C THR A 168 -3.32 0.58 -19.10
N ALA A 169 -2.38 1.49 -19.41
CA ALA A 169 -0.99 1.13 -19.66
C ALA A 169 -0.32 0.49 -18.44
N ARG A 170 -0.71 0.90 -17.22
CA ARG A 170 -0.12 0.42 -15.97
C ARG A 170 -0.71 -0.89 -15.45
N GLN A 171 -2.01 -1.12 -15.64
CA GLN A 171 -2.73 -2.24 -15.02
C GLN A 171 -3.43 -3.15 -16.04
N GLY A 172 -3.35 -2.85 -17.34
CA GLY A 172 -3.98 -3.60 -18.41
C GLY A 172 -5.47 -3.81 -18.17
N ILE A 173 -5.91 -5.06 -18.35
CA ILE A 173 -7.30 -5.49 -18.13
C ILE A 173 -7.78 -5.34 -16.67
N HIS A 174 -6.88 -5.15 -15.71
CA HIS A 174 -7.20 -4.97 -14.29
C HIS A 174 -7.30 -3.48 -13.88
N ALA A 175 -7.18 -2.56 -14.84
CA ALA A 175 -7.29 -1.13 -14.58
C ALA A 175 -8.69 -0.76 -14.07
N ALA A 176 -8.81 -0.50 -12.76
CA ALA A 176 -10.02 0.10 -12.20
C ALA A 176 -10.14 1.56 -12.68
N GLN A 177 -11.06 1.80 -13.61
CA GLN A 177 -11.38 3.12 -14.14
C GLN A 177 -12.46 3.78 -13.28
N PHE A 178 -12.29 5.05 -12.96
CA PHE A 178 -13.42 5.82 -12.45
C PHE A 178 -14.39 6.10 -13.60
N PRO A 179 -15.71 6.02 -13.37
CA PRO A 179 -16.67 6.59 -14.30
C PRO A 179 -16.35 8.07 -14.55
N THR A 180 -16.52 8.56 -15.77
CA THR A 180 -16.17 9.96 -16.11
C THR A 180 -16.97 10.94 -15.24
N GLU A 181 -18.25 10.66 -15.01
CA GLU A 181 -19.08 11.47 -14.13
C GLU A 181 -18.53 11.55 -12.70
N GLU A 182 -17.86 10.50 -12.22
CA GLU A 182 -17.25 10.46 -10.90
C GLU A 182 -15.97 11.31 -10.85
N VAL A 183 -15.18 11.33 -11.92
CA VAL A 183 -14.01 12.22 -12.05
C VAL A 183 -14.46 13.68 -11.99
N PHE A 184 -15.48 14.05 -12.77
CA PHE A 184 -16.07 15.39 -12.74
C PHE A 184 -16.62 15.75 -11.37
N ARG A 185 -17.37 14.83 -10.75
CA ARG A 185 -17.93 15.04 -9.42
C ARG A 185 -16.83 15.30 -8.40
N ILE A 186 -15.76 14.51 -8.40
CA ILE A 186 -14.63 14.70 -7.46
C ILE A 186 -13.94 16.03 -7.71
N ALA A 187 -13.55 16.31 -8.96
CA ALA A 187 -12.81 17.52 -9.34
C ALA A 187 -13.55 18.81 -8.99
N LYS A 188 -14.89 18.80 -9.03
CA LYS A 188 -15.74 19.98 -8.80
C LYS A 188 -16.36 20.08 -7.40
N SER A 189 -16.20 19.07 -6.53
CA SER A 189 -16.87 19.09 -5.23
C SER A 189 -15.96 18.81 -4.04
N VAL A 190 -15.59 17.55 -3.83
CA VAL A 190 -14.88 17.09 -2.62
C VAL A 190 -13.37 16.97 -2.81
N GLY A 191 -12.89 17.24 -4.01
CA GLY A 191 -11.50 17.10 -4.36
C GLY A 191 -11.06 18.15 -5.36
N ARG A 192 -10.01 17.80 -6.09
CA ARG A 192 -9.32 18.69 -7.02
C ARG A 192 -8.64 17.86 -8.08
N LEU A 193 -8.75 18.31 -9.33
CA LEU A 193 -7.94 17.82 -10.43
C LEU A 193 -6.92 18.90 -10.78
N ASP A 194 -5.65 18.54 -10.69
CA ASP A 194 -4.53 19.41 -11.03
C ASP A 194 -3.86 18.91 -12.30
N LEU A 195 -3.58 19.82 -13.23
CA LEU A 195 -2.74 19.61 -14.40
C LEU A 195 -1.28 19.87 -14.05
N ILE A 196 -0.41 18.98 -14.52
CA ILE A 196 1.03 19.01 -14.31
C ILE A 196 1.67 19.54 -15.59
N MET A 197 2.34 20.67 -15.44
CA MET A 197 2.91 21.43 -16.54
C MET A 197 4.43 21.31 -16.54
N LEU A 198 5.03 21.16 -17.72
CA LEU A 198 6.46 21.32 -17.95
C LEU A 198 6.63 22.43 -18.99
N GLY A 199 7.07 23.61 -18.55
CA GLY A 199 6.84 24.83 -19.35
C GLY A 199 5.34 25.01 -19.59
N ASP A 200 4.92 25.28 -20.83
CA ASP A 200 3.51 25.49 -21.19
C ASP A 200 2.77 24.20 -21.58
N GLU A 201 3.42 23.04 -21.53
CA GLU A 201 2.84 21.77 -21.94
C GLU A 201 2.23 20.99 -20.76
N VAL A 202 1.00 20.50 -20.93
CA VAL A 202 0.38 19.54 -20.00
C VAL A 202 0.99 18.16 -20.23
N ILE A 203 1.67 17.62 -19.23
CA ILE A 203 2.32 16.31 -19.31
C ILE A 203 1.66 15.25 -18.41
N GLY A 204 0.75 15.67 -17.54
CA GLY A 204 0.07 14.79 -16.61
C GLY A 204 -0.95 15.51 -15.75
N CYS A 205 -1.54 14.76 -14.81
CA CYS A 205 -2.50 15.28 -13.86
C CYS A 205 -2.47 14.51 -12.53
N HIS A 206 -2.97 15.14 -11.47
CA HIS A 206 -3.22 14.55 -10.16
C HIS A 206 -4.69 14.75 -9.81
N LEU A 207 -5.36 13.66 -9.43
CA LEU A 207 -6.71 13.71 -8.87
C LEU A 207 -6.62 13.35 -7.40
N GLY A 208 -6.92 14.31 -6.54
CA GLY A 208 -6.94 14.15 -5.08
C GLY A 208 -8.29 14.55 -4.48
N CYS A 209 -8.53 14.13 -3.24
CA CYS A 209 -9.69 14.59 -2.48
C CYS A 209 -9.40 14.76 -0.99
N GLU A 210 -10.21 15.59 -0.33
CA GLU A 210 -10.18 15.71 1.12
C GLU A 210 -10.88 14.51 1.78
N VAL A 211 -10.20 13.94 2.77
CA VAL A 211 -10.76 12.93 3.68
C VAL A 211 -10.57 13.44 5.11
N VAL A 212 -11.65 13.46 5.90
CA VAL A 212 -11.60 13.86 7.31
C VAL A 212 -11.83 12.63 8.17
N ARG A 213 -10.87 12.28 9.02
CA ARG A 213 -10.90 11.10 9.92
C ARG A 213 -10.33 11.49 11.28
N GLY A 214 -11.00 11.10 12.36
CA GLY A 214 -10.55 11.45 13.72
C GLY A 214 -10.38 12.95 13.94
N GLY A 215 -11.16 13.78 13.24
CA GLY A 215 -11.01 15.25 13.25
C GLY A 215 -9.79 15.80 12.49
N LYS A 216 -9.02 14.93 11.83
CA LYS A 216 -7.82 15.29 11.04
C LYS A 216 -8.13 15.30 9.55
N ARG A 217 -7.56 16.27 8.83
CA ARG A 217 -7.73 16.48 7.39
C ARG A 217 -6.59 15.81 6.63
N TYR A 218 -6.95 14.90 5.74
CA TYR A 218 -6.03 14.19 4.85
C TYR A 218 -6.26 14.67 3.42
N TRP A 219 -5.20 15.11 2.76
CA TRP A 219 -5.21 15.22 1.30
C TRP A 219 -4.89 13.84 0.73
N SER A 220 -5.87 13.18 0.11
CA SER A 220 -5.74 11.79 -0.33
C SER A 220 -5.61 11.70 -1.84
N THR A 221 -4.53 11.09 -2.30
CA THR A 221 -4.30 10.83 -3.72
C THR A 221 -5.19 9.69 -4.20
N LEU A 222 -6.03 9.98 -5.19
CA LEU A 222 -6.89 8.96 -5.82
C LEU A 222 -6.22 8.37 -7.05
N ARG A 223 -5.74 9.24 -7.95
CA ARG A 223 -5.13 8.85 -9.22
C ARG A 223 -4.08 9.86 -9.69
N PHE A 224 -3.11 9.32 -10.44
CA PHE A 224 -2.24 10.09 -11.31
C PHE A 224 -2.60 9.75 -12.76
N GLY A 225 -2.39 10.70 -13.67
CA GLY A 225 -2.48 10.50 -15.11
C GLY A 225 -1.27 11.14 -15.78
N TYR A 226 -0.81 10.55 -16.88
CA TYR A 226 0.34 11.05 -17.63
C TYR A 226 0.09 10.85 -19.12
N CYS A 227 0.65 11.72 -19.95
CA CYS A 227 0.61 11.51 -21.39
C CYS A 227 1.53 10.35 -21.79
N GLU A 228 1.30 9.77 -22.97
CA GLU A 228 2.06 8.62 -23.47
C GLU A 228 3.56 8.89 -23.55
N ALA A 229 3.94 10.09 -23.99
CA ALA A 229 5.34 10.51 -24.04
C ALA A 229 6.03 10.50 -22.66
N VAL A 230 5.28 10.49 -21.55
CA VAL A 230 5.81 10.30 -20.19
C VAL A 230 5.78 8.83 -19.78
N PHE A 231 4.63 8.15 -19.89
CA PHE A 231 4.52 6.79 -19.35
C PHE A 231 5.20 5.71 -20.18
N SER A 232 5.51 5.98 -21.45
CA SER A 232 6.29 5.08 -22.31
C SER A 232 7.80 5.15 -22.05
N ASP A 233 8.28 6.13 -21.28
CA ASP A 233 9.66 6.24 -20.80
C ASP A 233 9.72 6.06 -19.28
N ALA A 234 10.28 4.93 -18.83
CA ALA A 234 10.36 4.61 -17.40
C ALA A 234 11.17 5.63 -16.57
N LYS A 235 12.20 6.27 -17.16
CA LYS A 235 13.01 7.29 -16.49
C LYS A 235 12.20 8.58 -16.35
N LYS A 236 11.53 9.01 -17.42
CA LYS A 236 10.68 10.20 -17.41
C LYS A 236 9.48 10.02 -16.49
N LEU A 237 8.80 8.88 -16.54
CA LEU A 237 7.71 8.55 -15.63
C LEU A 237 8.13 8.60 -14.16
N ARG A 238 9.30 8.05 -13.82
CA ARG A 238 9.83 8.08 -12.44
C ARG A 238 10.05 9.51 -11.96
N GLU A 239 10.61 10.36 -12.80
CA GLU A 239 10.84 11.78 -12.52
C GLU A 239 9.52 12.53 -12.34
N VAL A 240 8.68 12.53 -13.37
CA VAL A 240 7.42 13.29 -13.40
C VAL A 240 6.52 12.86 -12.25
N ASN A 241 6.42 11.55 -11.97
CA ASN A 241 5.60 11.06 -10.86
C ASN A 241 6.15 11.50 -9.49
N SER A 242 7.47 11.53 -9.34
CA SER A 242 8.10 12.03 -8.11
C SER A 242 7.84 13.50 -7.88
N ILE A 243 7.93 14.33 -8.93
CA ILE A 243 7.63 15.77 -8.87
C ILE A 243 6.15 16.02 -8.66
N THR A 244 5.26 15.32 -9.37
CA THR A 244 3.80 15.43 -9.20
C THR A 244 3.41 15.15 -7.75
N THR A 245 3.93 14.07 -7.18
CA THR A 245 3.64 13.70 -5.78
C THR A 245 4.17 14.74 -4.80
N PHE A 246 5.32 15.36 -5.09
CA PHE A 246 5.90 16.39 -4.25
C PHE A 246 5.11 17.70 -4.32
N MET A 247 4.71 18.16 -5.51
CA MET A 247 3.87 19.36 -5.67
C MET A 247 2.50 19.21 -5.00
N ALA A 248 1.90 18.01 -5.06
CA ALA A 248 0.67 17.72 -4.33
C ALA A 248 0.85 17.75 -2.81
N LEU A 249 2.03 17.35 -2.30
CA LEU A 249 2.38 17.49 -0.89
C LEU A 249 2.55 18.97 -0.50
N GLU A 250 3.31 19.75 -1.28
CA GLU A 250 3.51 21.18 -1.06
C GLU A 250 2.17 21.92 -0.99
N TRP A 251 1.30 21.66 -1.97
CA TRP A 251 -0.04 22.24 -1.98
C TRP A 251 -0.84 21.83 -0.74
N ALA A 252 -0.83 20.55 -0.36
CA ALA A 252 -1.55 20.10 0.83
C ALA A 252 -1.02 20.77 2.12
N LEU A 253 0.29 20.97 2.22
CA LEU A 253 0.92 21.67 3.32
C LEU A 253 0.48 23.13 3.37
N GLU A 254 0.50 23.83 2.23
CA GLU A 254 0.06 25.23 2.10
C GLU A 254 -1.43 25.41 2.43
N GLN A 255 -2.27 24.43 2.12
CA GLN A 255 -3.70 24.44 2.44
C GLN A 255 -4.03 23.99 3.87
N GLY A 256 -3.01 23.76 4.71
CA GLY A 256 -3.19 23.42 6.13
C GLY A 256 -3.84 22.05 6.36
N PHE A 257 -3.57 21.06 5.50
CA PHE A 257 -3.93 19.67 5.81
C PHE A 257 -3.04 19.12 6.92
N ASP A 258 -3.56 18.20 7.74
CA ASP A 258 -2.77 17.53 8.78
C ASP A 258 -1.86 16.45 8.18
N TYR A 259 -2.32 15.80 7.10
CA TYR A 259 -1.65 14.67 6.47
C TYR A 259 -1.79 14.70 4.94
N TYR A 260 -0.78 14.17 4.26
CA TYR A 260 -0.86 13.80 2.84
C TYR A 260 -0.83 12.28 2.68
N ASP A 261 -1.92 11.71 2.19
CA ASP A 261 -2.02 10.30 1.83
C ASP A 261 -1.62 10.10 0.35
N ILE A 262 -0.51 9.39 0.13
CA ILE A 262 0.04 9.07 -1.20
C ILE A 262 -0.74 7.90 -1.85
N GLY A 263 -1.83 7.47 -1.19
CA GLY A 263 -2.82 6.51 -1.65
C GLY A 263 -2.46 5.07 -1.29
N LEU A 264 -3.35 4.16 -1.69
CA LEU A 264 -3.25 2.74 -1.36
C LEU A 264 -2.18 2.00 -2.19
N CYS A 265 -1.64 0.94 -1.60
CA CYS A 265 -0.78 -0.07 -2.22
C CYS A 265 -1.03 -1.43 -1.57
N LEU A 266 -0.60 -2.51 -2.21
CA LEU A 266 -0.69 -3.84 -1.63
C LEU A 266 0.09 -3.89 -0.31
N ALA A 267 -0.48 -4.56 0.69
CA ALA A 267 0.14 -4.75 1.99
C ALA A 267 1.21 -5.86 1.96
N ARG A 268 2.12 -5.77 0.99
CA ARG A 268 3.23 -6.70 0.81
C ARG A 268 4.53 -5.92 0.95
N PRO A 269 5.40 -6.23 1.94
CA PRO A 269 6.65 -5.50 2.17
C PRO A 269 7.57 -5.40 0.94
N ASP A 270 7.55 -6.41 0.06
CA ASP A 270 8.33 -6.44 -1.19
C ASP A 270 7.69 -5.67 -2.36
N ASP A 271 6.46 -5.15 -2.21
CA ASP A 271 5.75 -4.51 -3.31
C ASP A 271 6.47 -3.26 -3.82
N GLY A 272 6.72 -3.20 -5.13
CA GLY A 272 7.46 -2.10 -5.75
C GLY A 272 6.79 -0.74 -5.56
N LEU A 273 5.46 -0.67 -5.53
CA LEU A 273 4.75 0.58 -5.28
C LEU A 273 4.92 1.01 -3.82
N LEU A 274 4.83 0.08 -2.87
CA LEU A 274 5.09 0.38 -1.46
C LEU A 274 6.54 0.86 -1.25
N LYS A 275 7.53 0.17 -1.83
CA LYS A 275 8.94 0.60 -1.80
C LYS A 275 9.12 2.00 -2.36
N TRP A 276 8.45 2.31 -3.48
CA TRP A 276 8.47 3.64 -4.07
C TRP A 276 7.86 4.70 -3.13
N LYS A 277 6.73 4.41 -2.47
CA LYS A 277 6.08 5.32 -1.52
C LYS A 277 6.94 5.58 -0.28
N ARG A 278 7.53 4.53 0.28
CA ARG A 278 8.40 4.57 1.48
C ARG A 278 9.53 5.59 1.37
N ARG A 279 10.10 5.80 0.18
CA ARG A 279 11.18 6.77 -0.06
C ARG A 279 10.83 8.21 0.32
N ARG A 280 9.56 8.51 0.60
CA ARG A 280 9.05 9.83 1.05
C ARG A 280 8.94 9.96 2.58
N GLY A 281 9.45 8.99 3.34
CA GLY A 281 9.53 9.09 4.80
C GLY A 281 8.17 9.17 5.51
N GLY A 282 7.10 8.72 4.84
CA GLY A 282 5.76 8.60 5.42
C GLY A 282 5.58 7.33 6.25
N ASP A 283 4.57 7.37 7.12
CA ASP A 283 4.13 6.24 7.92
C ASP A 283 3.19 5.35 7.11
N ILE A 284 3.25 4.04 7.36
CA ILE A 284 2.31 3.10 6.76
C ILE A 284 1.11 2.94 7.67
N ASP A 285 -0.08 3.20 7.14
CA ASP A 285 -1.35 3.14 7.86
C ASP A 285 -2.35 2.26 7.08
N SER A 286 -3.20 1.53 7.80
CA SER A 286 -4.31 0.81 7.20
C SER A 286 -5.42 1.75 6.68
N LEU A 287 -5.48 2.99 7.18
CA LEU A 287 -6.54 3.96 6.95
C LEU A 287 -7.95 3.37 7.15
N GLY A 288 -8.09 2.50 8.14
CA GLY A 288 -9.35 1.79 8.41
C GLY A 288 -9.70 0.71 7.37
N ASN A 289 -8.78 0.33 6.49
CA ASN A 289 -9.00 -0.81 5.62
C ASN A 289 -9.20 -2.10 6.44
N HIS A 290 -10.38 -2.67 6.34
CA HIS A 290 -10.79 -3.87 7.07
C HIS A 290 -10.75 -5.15 6.21
N ALA A 291 -10.22 -5.06 5.00
CA ALA A 291 -10.00 -6.22 4.16
C ALA A 291 -8.73 -6.95 4.64
N TYR A 292 -8.91 -8.16 5.15
CA TYR A 292 -7.86 -8.98 5.77
C TYR A 292 -8.00 -10.43 5.30
N LEU A 293 -6.84 -11.06 5.14
CA LEU A 293 -6.71 -12.52 5.12
C LEU A 293 -6.03 -12.95 6.42
N PHE A 294 -6.45 -14.09 6.95
CA PHE A 294 -5.88 -14.66 8.15
C PHE A 294 -4.91 -15.76 7.76
N VAL A 295 -3.62 -15.54 8.02
CA VAL A 295 -2.53 -16.42 7.59
C VAL A 295 -1.97 -17.14 8.81
N ARG A 296 -2.21 -18.45 8.88
CA ARG A 296 -1.56 -19.32 9.84
C ARG A 296 -0.26 -19.85 9.22
N LEU A 297 0.85 -19.41 9.80
CA LEU A 297 2.21 -19.80 9.43
C LEU A 297 2.41 -21.33 9.56
N PRO A 298 3.37 -21.90 8.82
CA PRO A 298 3.59 -23.35 8.85
C PRO A 298 4.22 -23.76 10.19
N LYS A 299 3.91 -24.98 10.66
CA LYS A 299 4.43 -25.47 11.95
C LYS A 299 5.96 -25.55 12.02
N THR A 300 6.60 -25.79 10.88
CA THR A 300 8.06 -25.87 10.70
C THR A 300 8.45 -25.03 9.50
N GLY A 301 9.68 -24.50 9.50
CA GLY A 301 10.18 -23.69 8.38
C GLY A 301 9.61 -22.26 8.34
N THR A 302 9.01 -21.77 9.43
CA THR A 302 8.43 -20.41 9.48
C THR A 302 9.45 -19.32 9.12
N ALA A 303 10.68 -19.39 9.65
CA ALA A 303 11.74 -18.43 9.33
C ALA A 303 12.03 -18.38 7.83
N LYS A 304 12.13 -19.54 7.16
CA LYS A 304 12.39 -19.57 5.72
C LYS A 304 11.18 -19.06 4.93
N PHE A 305 9.96 -19.38 5.34
CA PHE A 305 8.74 -18.85 4.70
C PHE A 305 8.70 -17.32 4.75
N LEU A 306 8.91 -16.73 5.93
CA LEU A 306 8.89 -15.27 6.12
C LEU A 306 10.10 -14.54 5.54
N TRP A 307 11.20 -15.24 5.29
CA TRP A 307 12.32 -14.72 4.51
C TRP A 307 11.95 -14.51 3.04
N ASP A 308 11.26 -15.50 2.46
CA ASP A 308 10.78 -15.45 1.07
C ASP A 308 9.55 -14.55 0.92
N THR A 309 8.69 -14.53 1.94
CA THR A 309 7.39 -13.85 1.97
C THR A 309 7.21 -13.09 3.29
N PRO A 310 7.94 -11.98 3.51
CA PRO A 310 7.72 -11.13 4.69
C PRO A 310 6.30 -10.56 4.65
N MET A 311 5.70 -10.35 5.82
CA MET A 311 4.28 -9.99 5.93
C MET A 311 4.06 -8.83 6.87
N PHE A 312 3.11 -7.95 6.52
CA PHE A 312 2.47 -7.11 7.52
C PHE A 312 1.34 -7.86 8.21
N ALA A 313 1.10 -7.55 9.48
CA ALA A 313 -0.10 -8.00 10.19
C ALA A 313 -0.64 -6.91 11.10
N VAL A 314 -1.90 -7.02 11.48
CA VAL A 314 -2.54 -6.11 12.43
C VAL A 314 -2.78 -6.80 13.76
N GLU A 315 -2.31 -6.18 14.84
CA GLU A 315 -2.56 -6.56 16.23
C GLU A 315 -3.39 -5.47 16.90
N GLY A 316 -4.67 -5.76 17.17
CA GLY A 316 -5.63 -4.73 17.59
C GLY A 316 -5.84 -3.72 16.46
N ASP A 317 -5.37 -2.49 16.65
CA ASP A 317 -5.38 -1.39 15.68
C ASP A 317 -3.97 -1.02 15.17
N LYS A 318 -2.95 -1.82 15.53
CA LYS A 318 -1.55 -1.51 15.28
C LYS A 318 -0.94 -2.39 14.20
N LEU A 319 -0.12 -1.79 13.34
CA LEU A 319 0.57 -2.48 12.26
C LEU A 319 1.89 -3.09 12.77
N THR A 320 2.14 -4.33 12.38
CA THR A 320 3.35 -5.09 12.70
C THR A 320 3.97 -5.65 11.44
N LEU A 321 5.28 -5.94 11.48
CA LEU A 321 6.03 -6.53 10.38
C LEU A 321 6.65 -7.84 10.84
N HIS A 322 6.47 -8.90 10.05
CA HIS A 322 6.97 -10.25 10.34
C HIS A 322 8.04 -10.62 9.32
N LEU A 323 9.27 -10.83 9.79
CA LEU A 323 10.44 -11.14 8.99
C LEU A 323 11.05 -12.47 9.41
N GLY A 324 11.57 -13.21 8.45
CA GLY A 324 12.28 -14.46 8.69
C GLY A 324 13.79 -14.29 8.80
N LEU A 325 14.44 -15.04 9.68
CA LEU A 325 15.89 -15.16 9.85
C LEU A 325 16.25 -16.65 9.84
N PRO A 326 16.15 -17.33 8.68
CA PRO A 326 16.49 -18.75 8.57
C PRO A 326 17.99 -18.96 8.74
N ASP A 327 18.39 -20.18 9.10
CA ASP A 327 19.79 -20.57 9.07
C ASP A 327 20.34 -20.59 7.64
N GLY A 328 21.62 -20.28 7.47
CA GLY A 328 22.31 -20.31 6.18
C GLY A 328 22.77 -18.93 5.69
N PRO A 329 21.87 -17.94 5.49
CA PRO A 329 22.25 -16.59 5.13
C PRO A 329 23.20 -15.94 6.14
N SER A 330 24.25 -15.31 5.64
CA SER A 330 25.15 -14.45 6.39
C SER A 330 24.49 -13.15 6.85
N ASP A 331 25.08 -12.47 7.84
CA ASP A 331 24.59 -11.18 8.32
C ASP A 331 24.52 -10.12 7.20
N GLU A 332 25.45 -10.16 6.24
CA GLU A 332 25.45 -9.27 5.07
C GLU A 332 24.25 -9.54 4.15
N GLU A 333 23.91 -10.81 3.93
CA GLU A 333 22.75 -11.20 3.13
C GLU A 333 21.44 -10.79 3.82
N VAL A 334 21.36 -10.94 5.14
CA VAL A 334 20.22 -10.48 5.95
C VAL A 334 20.09 -8.95 5.88
N ALA A 335 21.19 -8.23 6.09
CA ALA A 335 21.23 -6.78 6.01
C ALA A 335 20.83 -6.28 4.62
N SER A 336 21.27 -6.95 3.55
CA SER A 336 20.90 -6.65 2.16
C SER A 336 19.42 -6.93 1.89
N ARG A 337 18.92 -8.09 2.31
CA ARG A 337 17.52 -8.53 2.12
C ARG A 337 16.52 -7.52 2.70
N TYR A 338 16.80 -7.04 3.90
CA TYR A 338 15.93 -6.16 4.65
C TYR A 338 16.38 -4.71 4.63
N HIS A 339 17.42 -4.37 3.85
CA HIS A 339 17.94 -3.00 3.76
C HIS A 339 16.83 -2.00 3.44
N GLU A 340 15.91 -2.40 2.58
CA GLU A 340 14.80 -1.57 2.13
C GLU A 340 13.52 -1.75 2.97
N MET A 341 13.46 -2.63 3.96
CA MET A 341 12.22 -2.91 4.72
C MET A 341 12.10 -2.07 5.99
N VAL A 342 12.34 -0.76 5.85
CA VAL A 342 12.24 0.21 6.94
C VAL A 342 11.01 1.08 6.75
N PHE A 343 9.95 0.83 7.52
CA PHE A 343 8.64 1.48 7.34
C PHE A 343 8.28 2.31 8.57
N GLY A 344 7.87 3.57 8.38
CA GLY A 344 7.26 4.36 9.45
C GLY A 344 5.90 3.80 9.88
N GLY A 345 5.44 4.15 11.09
CA GLY A 345 4.13 3.75 11.61
C GLY A 345 4.02 2.32 12.16
N LEU A 346 5.13 1.57 12.22
CA LEU A 346 5.13 0.22 12.80
C LEU A 346 5.10 0.26 14.32
N HIS A 347 4.28 -0.61 14.92
CA HIS A 347 4.27 -0.84 16.36
C HIS A 347 5.32 -1.86 16.80
N LYS A 348 5.50 -2.92 16.01
CA LYS A 348 6.39 -4.01 16.33
C LYS A 348 6.95 -4.67 15.07
N ILE A 349 8.17 -5.18 15.17
CA ILE A 349 8.80 -6.06 14.18
C ILE A 349 9.09 -7.40 14.86
N TYR A 350 8.51 -8.46 14.33
CA TYR A 350 8.78 -9.83 14.72
C TYR A 350 9.86 -10.43 13.83
N LEU A 351 10.87 -11.02 14.46
CA LEU A 351 11.99 -11.68 13.82
C LEU A 351 11.93 -13.17 14.15
N TYR A 352 11.58 -14.00 13.16
CA TYR A 352 11.40 -15.45 13.32
C TYR A 352 12.69 -16.18 12.95
N GLY A 353 13.31 -16.88 13.87
CA GLY A 353 14.57 -17.59 13.62
C GLY A 353 14.99 -18.53 14.75
N GLY A 354 16.17 -19.11 14.63
CA GLY A 354 16.80 -19.91 15.69
C GLY A 354 17.36 -19.08 16.85
N ASN A 355 17.78 -19.74 17.92
CA ASN A 355 18.39 -19.08 19.07
C ASN A 355 19.72 -18.42 18.67
N GLY A 356 19.80 -17.09 18.77
CA GLY A 356 21.00 -16.30 18.45
C GLY A 356 21.07 -15.79 17.00
N ALA A 357 20.12 -16.14 16.13
CA ALA A 357 20.09 -15.63 14.76
C ALA A 357 19.87 -14.11 14.72
N GLY A 358 20.75 -13.40 14.01
CA GLY A 358 20.57 -11.99 13.64
C GLY A 358 20.70 -10.96 14.77
N GLU A 359 21.42 -11.24 15.86
CA GLU A 359 21.70 -10.24 16.92
C GLU A 359 22.29 -8.93 16.35
N PRO A 360 23.34 -8.97 15.49
CA PRO A 360 23.89 -7.75 14.90
C PRO A 360 22.88 -7.03 13.99
N PHE A 361 22.02 -7.80 13.32
CA PHE A 361 20.96 -7.27 12.48
C PHE A 361 19.87 -6.55 13.30
N VAL A 362 19.49 -7.08 14.47
CA VAL A 362 18.51 -6.42 15.36
C VAL A 362 19.03 -5.05 15.79
N GLU A 363 20.29 -4.95 16.18
CA GLU A 363 20.89 -3.68 16.59
C GLU A 363 20.98 -2.70 15.41
N THR A 364 21.32 -3.20 14.23
CA THR A 364 21.28 -2.43 12.99
C THR A 364 19.87 -1.92 12.67
N LEU A 365 18.82 -2.73 12.89
CA LEU A 365 17.45 -2.27 12.72
C LEU A 365 17.08 -1.20 13.75
N ARG A 366 17.41 -1.40 15.04
CA ARG A 366 17.13 -0.41 16.09
C ARG A 366 17.74 0.94 15.75
N SER A 367 18.99 0.98 15.30
CA SER A 367 19.64 2.25 14.93
C SER A 367 18.94 2.95 13.75
N ARG A 368 18.41 2.19 12.77
CA ARG A 368 17.63 2.76 11.65
C ARG A 368 16.29 3.37 12.09
N TYR A 369 15.71 2.87 13.17
CA TYR A 369 14.46 3.39 13.72
C TYR A 369 14.67 4.45 14.81
N ALA A 370 15.90 4.69 15.26
CA ALA A 370 16.19 5.56 16.41
C ALA A 370 15.74 7.02 16.25
N SER A 371 15.62 7.52 15.01
CA SER A 371 15.15 8.88 14.73
C SER A 371 13.62 9.01 14.60
N GLN A 372 12.88 7.89 14.70
CA GLN A 372 11.42 7.93 14.69
C GLN A 372 10.88 8.37 16.04
N GLN A 373 9.77 9.09 16.02
CA GLN A 373 9.10 9.57 17.24
C GLN A 373 8.58 8.40 18.10
N SER A 374 8.22 7.28 17.47
CA SER A 374 7.76 6.07 18.14
C SER A 374 8.35 4.88 17.40
N PRO A 375 9.59 4.47 17.73
CA PRO A 375 10.22 3.34 17.07
C PRO A 375 9.45 2.04 17.38
N PRO A 376 9.36 1.09 16.43
CA PRO A 376 8.74 -0.19 16.69
C PRO A 376 9.54 -0.98 17.73
N THR A 377 8.81 -1.75 18.53
CA THR A 377 9.43 -2.77 19.39
C THR A 377 9.96 -3.92 18.54
N MET A 378 11.13 -4.45 18.89
CA MET A 378 11.72 -5.61 18.20
C MET A 378 11.48 -6.84 19.06
N GLU A 379 10.82 -7.86 18.51
CA GLU A 379 10.52 -9.10 19.21
C GLU A 379 11.08 -10.30 18.45
N ARG A 380 11.79 -11.19 19.15
CA ARG A 380 12.27 -12.44 18.58
C ARG A 380 11.27 -13.54 18.84
N VAL A 381 11.02 -14.34 17.80
CA VAL A 381 10.17 -15.52 17.88
C VAL A 381 11.01 -16.71 17.52
N THR A 382 11.33 -17.55 18.51
CA THR A 382 12.03 -18.80 18.27
C THR A 382 11.10 -19.74 17.50
N CYS A 383 11.54 -20.21 16.34
CA CYS A 383 10.79 -21.18 15.54
C CYS A 383 11.62 -22.43 15.25
N ASN A 384 10.92 -23.56 15.14
CA ASN A 384 11.50 -24.87 14.84
C ASN A 384 11.65 -25.13 13.34
#